data_AF-A0A554J8E2-F1
#
_entry.id   AF-A0A554J8E2-F1
#
_cell.length_a   1.000
_cell.length_b   1.000
_cell.length_c   1.000
_cell.angle_alpha   90.00
_cell.angle_beta   90.00
_cell.angle_gamma   90.00
#
_symmetry.space_group_name_H-M   'P 1'
#
loop_
_entity.id
_entity.type
_entity.pdbx_description
1 polymer ?
#
loop_
_entity_poly.entity_id
_entity_poly.type
_entity_poly.pdbx_seq_one_letter_code
_entity_poly.pdbx_strand_id
1 'polypeptide(L)'
;MNDTQKMLQAILNGQGAIKQELISKIDKVEEKLGGRIDGLEGKIDGLDGKIDGVEKRLTGRLDKIGRQFAYLEDDAPTREEFDSLEERVDKIERKATPTL
;
A
#
# COMPACT_ATOMS: atom_id res chain seq x y z
N MET A 1 -4.18 65.26 -33.05
CA MET A 1 -3.79 64.47 -31.87
C MET A 1 -2.33 64.80 -31.56
N ASN A 2 -2.01 65.26 -30.36
CA ASN A 2 -0.64 65.66 -29.98
C ASN A 2 0.23 64.43 -29.63
N ASP A 3 1.55 64.62 -29.52
CA ASP A 3 2.48 63.50 -29.30
C ASP A 3 2.26 62.82 -27.94
N THR A 4 1.86 63.58 -26.91
CA THR A 4 1.45 63.04 -25.62
C THR A 4 0.26 62.09 -25.73
N GLN A 5 -0.75 62.43 -26.53
CA GLN A 5 -1.92 61.59 -26.79
C GLN A 5 -1.56 60.30 -27.54
N LYS A 6 -0.63 60.36 -28.50
CA LYS A 6 -0.12 59.17 -29.20
C LYS A 6 0.64 58.24 -28.24
N MET A 7 1.46 58.80 -27.36
CA MET A 7 2.20 58.03 -26.36
C MET A 7 1.26 57.34 -25.37
N LEU A 8 0.23 58.05 -24.89
CA LEU A 8 -0.79 57.47 -24.01
C LEU A 8 -1.54 56.32 -24.69
N GLN A 9 -1.92 56.48 -25.96
CA GLN A 9 -2.58 55.41 -26.72
C GLN A 9 -1.69 54.17 -26.87
N ALA A 10 -0.40 54.35 -27.14
CA ALA A 10 0.55 53.25 -27.25
C ALA A 10 0.70 52.50 -25.92
N ILE A 11 0.77 53.21 -24.80
CA ILE A 11 0.83 52.62 -23.45
C ILE A 11 -0.43 51.81 -23.16
N LEU A 12 -1.62 52.36 -23.41
CA LEU A 12 -2.89 51.66 -23.18
C LEU A 12 -3.00 50.38 -24.02
N ASN A 13 -2.60 50.45 -25.29
CA ASN A 13 -2.58 49.28 -26.16
C ASN A 13 -1.59 48.22 -25.65
N GLY A 14 -0.39 48.63 -25.25
CA GLY A 14 0.63 47.75 -24.67
C GLY A 14 0.16 47.08 -23.38
N GLN A 15 -0.48 47.83 -22.48
CA GLN A 15 -1.09 47.30 -21.26
C GLN A 15 -2.20 46.30 -21.56
N GLY A 16 -3.05 46.58 -22.56
CA GLY A 16 -4.08 45.66 -23.02
C GLY A 16 -3.49 44.33 -23.52
N ALA A 17 -2.45 44.39 -24.35
CA ALA A 17 -1.75 43.20 -24.85
C ALA A 17 -1.11 42.38 -23.72
N ILE A 18 -0.40 43.04 -22.80
CA ILE A 18 0.23 42.39 -21.65
C ILE A 18 -0.81 41.72 -20.76
N LYS A 19 -1.95 42.39 -20.49
CA LYS A 19 -3.04 41.83 -19.70
C LYS A 19 -3.58 40.54 -20.33
N GLN A 20 -3.81 40.53 -21.65
CA GLN A 20 -4.31 39.36 -22.36
C GLN A 20 -3.30 38.21 -22.35
N GLU A 21 -2.01 38.50 -22.55
CA GLU A 21 -0.96 37.48 -22.48
C GLU A 21 -0.85 36.86 -21.08
N LEU A 22 -0.94 37.69 -20.03
CA LEU A 22 -0.92 37.20 -18.65
C LEU A 22 -2.13 36.32 -18.33
N ILE A 23 -3.34 36.73 -18.70
CA ILE A 23 -4.55 35.91 -18.54
C ILE A 23 -4.37 34.56 -19.24
N SER A 24 -3.93 34.56 -20.50
CA SER A 24 -3.70 33.31 -21.24
C SER A 24 -2.64 32.40 -20.60
N LYS A 25 -1.59 32.97 -19.99
CA LYS A 25 -0.59 32.18 -19.25
C LYS A 25 -1.17 31.61 -17.95
N ILE A 26 -2.00 32.37 -17.25
CA ILE A 26 -2.68 31.92 -16.03
C ILE A 26 -3.62 30.77 -16.36
N ASP A 27 -4.47 30.91 -17.38
CA ASP A 27 -5.40 29.85 -17.81
C ASP A 27 -4.67 28.53 -18.14
N LYS A 28 -3.54 28.61 -18.85
CA LYS A 28 -2.70 27.44 -19.17
C LYS A 28 -2.07 26.80 -17.94
N VAL A 29 -1.70 27.59 -16.94
CA VAL A 29 -1.16 27.09 -15.68
C VAL A 29 -2.27 26.40 -14.88
N GLU A 30 -3.46 27.01 -14.81
CA GLU A 30 -4.63 26.43 -14.16
C GLU A 30 -5.00 25.08 -14.79
N GLU A 31 -5.10 25.00 -16.11
CA GLU A 31 -5.39 23.75 -16.84
C GLU A 31 -4.34 22.68 -16.55
N LYS A 32 -3.05 23.03 -16.61
CA LYS A 32 -1.96 22.08 -16.36
C LYS A 32 -1.94 21.60 -14.91
N LEU A 33 -2.24 22.47 -13.95
CA LEU A 33 -2.31 22.10 -12.54
C LEU A 33 -3.54 21.25 -12.25
N GLY A 34 -4.70 21.57 -12.82
CA GLY A 34 -5.91 20.76 -12.76
C GLY A 34 -5.66 19.34 -13.22
N GLY A 35 -5.13 19.15 -14.43
CA GLY A 35 -4.83 17.80 -14.94
C GLY A 35 -3.77 17.04 -14.12
N ARG A 36 -2.85 17.74 -13.46
CA ARG A 36 -1.89 17.10 -12.53
C ARG A 36 -2.57 16.66 -11.23
N ILE A 37 -3.54 17.44 -10.73
CA ILE A 37 -4.31 17.11 -9.52
C ILE A 37 -5.19 15.90 -9.81
N ASP A 38 -5.97 15.91 -10.90
CA ASP A 38 -6.81 14.77 -11.29
C ASP A 38 -5.96 13.49 -11.47
N GLY A 39 -4.78 13.62 -12.09
CA GLY A 39 -3.85 12.51 -12.25
C GLY A 39 -3.21 12.02 -10.94
N LEU A 40 -3.15 12.85 -9.90
CA LEU A 40 -2.72 12.46 -8.56
C LEU A 40 -3.86 11.78 -7.80
N GLU A 41 -5.09 12.29 -7.88
CA GLU A 41 -6.29 11.67 -7.30
C GLU A 41 -6.46 10.24 -7.81
N GLY A 42 -6.42 10.02 -9.12
CA GLY A 42 -6.53 8.67 -9.68
C GLY A 42 -5.38 7.73 -9.26
N LYS A 43 -4.19 8.25 -8.96
CA LYS A 43 -3.08 7.44 -8.41
C LYS A 43 -3.32 7.08 -6.95
N ILE A 44 -3.90 7.99 -6.16
CA ILE A 44 -4.25 7.76 -4.76
C ILE A 44 -5.34 6.70 -4.67
N ASP A 45 -6.42 6.82 -5.44
CA ASP A 45 -7.49 5.81 -5.50
C ASP A 45 -6.94 4.43 -5.89
N GLY A 46 -6.02 4.40 -6.86
CA GLY A 46 -5.35 3.18 -7.28
C GLY A 46 -4.40 2.58 -6.23
N LEU A 47 -3.87 3.40 -5.31
CA LEU A 47 -3.08 2.93 -4.17
C LEU A 47 -3.99 2.39 -3.07
N ASP A 48 -5.10 3.05 -2.77
CA ASP A 48 -6.09 2.59 -1.78
C ASP A 48 -6.61 1.20 -2.15
N GLY A 49 -7.01 0.99 -3.42
CA GLY A 49 -7.44 -0.33 -3.89
C GLY A 49 -6.35 -1.42 -3.80
N LYS A 50 -5.07 -1.05 -3.96
CA LYS A 50 -3.95 -1.99 -3.77
C LYS A 50 -3.74 -2.33 -2.30
N ILE A 51 -3.87 -1.35 -1.41
CA ILE A 51 -3.76 -1.53 0.04
C ILE A 51 -4.86 -2.46 0.53
N ASP A 52 -6.12 -2.24 0.14
CA ASP A 52 -7.25 -3.12 0.44
C ASP A 52 -7.01 -4.56 -0.03
N GLY A 53 -6.46 -4.73 -1.22
CA GLY A 53 -6.11 -6.04 -1.78
C GLY A 53 -5.01 -6.75 -0.98
N VAL A 54 -3.99 -6.01 -0.54
CA VAL A 54 -2.92 -6.54 0.31
C VAL A 54 -3.46 -6.93 1.68
N GLU A 55 -4.30 -6.09 2.30
CA GLU A 55 -4.92 -6.36 3.60
C GLU A 55 -5.74 -7.64 3.57
N LYS A 56 -6.67 -7.77 2.62
CA LYS A 56 -7.50 -8.99 2.44
C LYS A 56 -6.65 -10.25 2.27
N ARG A 57 -5.58 -10.16 1.47
CA ARG A 57 -4.66 -11.30 1.25
C ARG A 57 -3.89 -11.66 2.52
N LEU A 58 -3.42 -10.68 3.28
CA LEU A 58 -2.69 -10.92 4.52
C LEU A 58 -3.61 -11.50 5.60
N THR A 59 -4.79 -10.93 5.80
CA THR A 59 -5.81 -11.46 6.73
C THR A 59 -6.15 -12.91 6.39
N GLY A 60 -6.45 -13.22 5.12
CA GLY A 60 -6.74 -14.60 4.73
C GLY A 60 -5.57 -15.58 4.92
N ARG A 61 -4.32 -15.12 4.76
CA ARG A 61 -3.14 -15.94 5.05
C ARG A 61 -2.96 -16.17 6.56
N LEU A 62 -3.16 -15.14 7.37
CA LEU A 62 -3.07 -15.23 8.83
C LEU A 62 -4.15 -16.15 9.38
N ASP A 63 -5.39 -16.05 8.89
CA ASP A 63 -6.49 -16.95 9.27
C ASP A 63 -6.16 -18.42 8.94
N LYS A 64 -5.58 -18.67 7.78
CA LYS A 64 -5.16 -20.01 7.38
C LYS A 64 -4.06 -20.54 8.30
N ILE A 65 -3.05 -19.73 8.58
CA ILE A 65 -1.96 -20.09 9.49
C ILE A 65 -2.50 -20.35 10.90
N GLY A 66 -3.39 -19.50 11.41
CA GLY A 66 -4.00 -19.66 12.73
C GLY A 66 -4.76 -20.99 12.85
N ARG A 67 -5.55 -21.37 11.83
CA ARG A 67 -6.22 -22.69 11.81
C ARG A 67 -5.25 -23.86 11.75
N GLN A 68 -4.20 -23.77 10.94
CA GLN A 68 -3.19 -24.82 10.86
C GLN A 68 -2.41 -24.98 12.17
N PHE A 69 -2.14 -23.86 12.84
CA PHE A 69 -1.46 -23.87 14.14
C PHE A 69 -2.35 -24.50 15.22
N ALA A 70 -3.61 -24.10 15.33
CA ALA A 70 -4.56 -24.70 16.27
C ALA A 70 -4.70 -26.22 16.07
N TYR A 71 -4.77 -26.66 14.81
CA TYR A 71 -4.82 -28.09 14.49
C TYR A 71 -3.55 -28.84 14.94
N LEU A 72 -2.37 -28.24 14.76
CA LEU A 72 -1.12 -28.83 15.23
C LEU A 72 -1.01 -28.84 16.76
N GLU A 73 -1.54 -27.82 17.44
CA GLU A 73 -1.53 -27.74 18.90
C GLU A 73 -2.44 -28.82 19.52
N ASP A 74 -3.59 -29.10 18.91
CA ASP A 74 -4.52 -30.14 19.37
C ASP A 74 -4.03 -31.58 19.10
N ASP A 75 -3.37 -31.83 17.97
CA ASP A 75 -2.93 -33.18 17.55
C ASP A 75 -1.48 -33.53 17.98
N ALA A 76 -0.67 -32.56 18.42
CA ALA A 76 0.71 -32.81 18.81
C ALA A 76 0.77 -33.47 20.20
N PRO A 77 1.50 -34.60 20.36
CA PRO A 77 1.71 -35.17 21.68
C PRO A 77 2.47 -34.18 22.55
N THR A 78 2.06 -34.09 23.81
CA THR A 78 2.78 -33.29 24.79
C THR A 78 4.16 -33.88 25.08
N ARG A 79 5.07 -33.06 25.60
CA ARG A 79 6.38 -33.53 26.04
C ARG A 79 6.26 -34.62 27.11
N GLU A 80 5.30 -34.47 28.03
CA GLU A 80 5.05 -35.43 29.10
C GLU A 80 4.56 -36.79 28.55
N GLU A 81 3.71 -36.79 27.53
CA GLU A 81 3.30 -38.02 26.84
C GLU A 81 4.46 -38.69 26.11
N PHE A 82 5.36 -37.91 25.50
CA PHE A 82 6.59 -38.44 24.89
C PHE A 82 7.53 -39.06 25.93
N ASP A 83 7.79 -38.37 27.04
CA ASP A 83 8.63 -38.88 28.13
C ASP A 83 8.05 -40.19 28.70
N SER A 84 6.71 -40.26 28.85
CA SER A 84 6.02 -41.49 29.27
C SER A 84 6.16 -42.62 28.25
N LEU A 85 6.10 -42.30 26.95
CA LEU A 85 6.29 -43.27 25.88
C LEU A 85 7.72 -43.83 25.87
N GLU A 86 8.72 -42.96 26.05
CA GLU A 86 10.14 -43.31 26.14
C GLU A 86 10.38 -44.32 27.27
N GLU A 87 9.88 -44.05 28.49
CA GLU A 87 9.98 -45.01 29.59
C GLU A 87 9.33 -46.37 29.29
N ARG A 88 8.20 -46.37 28.58
CA ARG A 88 7.49 -47.61 28.20
C ARG A 88 8.28 -48.40 27.18
N VAL A 89 8.90 -47.73 26.21
CA VAL A 89 9.80 -48.32 25.21
C VAL A 89 11.01 -48.93 25.91
N ASP A 90 11.68 -48.21 26.81
CA ASP A 90 12.81 -48.72 27.61
C ASP A 90 12.46 -50.02 28.36
N LYS A 91 11.28 -50.04 28.99
CA LYS A 91 10.78 -51.23 29.73
C LYS A 91 10.52 -52.41 28.79
N ILE A 92 10.04 -52.16 27.57
CA ILE A 92 9.81 -53.19 26.56
C ILE A 92 11.14 -53.72 26.03
N GLU A 93 12.07 -52.83 25.69
CA GLU A 93 13.40 -53.20 25.19
C GLU A 93 14.13 -54.11 26.18
N ARG A 94 14.18 -53.74 27.47
CA ARG A 94 14.79 -54.59 28.52
C ARG A 94 14.17 -55.98 28.64
N LYS A 95 12.88 -56.13 28.33
CA LYS A 95 12.18 -57.43 28.34
C LYS A 95 12.40 -58.22 27.06
N ALA A 96 12.59 -57.53 25.94
CA ALA A 96 12.71 -58.13 24.61
C ALA A 96 14.15 -58.53 24.27
N THR A 97 15.17 -57.87 24.86
CA THR A 97 16.56 -58.26 24.72
C THR A 97 16.85 -59.45 25.65
N PRO A 98 17.03 -60.68 25.12
CA PRO A 98 17.35 -61.82 25.96
C PRO A 98 18.78 -61.64 26.46
N THR A 99 18.97 -61.68 27.78
CA THR A 99 20.30 -61.75 28.39
C THR A 99 20.98 -63.03 27.90
N LEU A 100 21.96 -62.89 27.00
CA LEU A 100 22.96 -63.93 26.67
C LEU A 100 24.23 -63.65 27.48
#